data_AF-A0A1M3GQW0-F1
#
_entry.id   AF-A0A1M3GQW0-F1
#
_cell.length_a   1.000
_cell.length_b   1.000
_cell.length_c   1.000
_cell.angle_alpha   90.00
_cell.angle_beta   90.00
_cell.angle_gamma   90.00
#
_symmetry.space_group_name_H-M   'P 1'
#
loop_
_entity.id
_entity.type
_entity.pdbx_description
1 polymer ?
#
loop_
_entity_poly.entity_id
_entity_poly.type
_entity_poly.pdbx_seq_one_letter_code
_entity_poly.pdbx_strand_id
1 'polypeptide(L)'
;MRLLELTPAEIAFLTAHPAEPEALQARLTRKLAATLGARLRLPVQVAALAPADAAAGGAPATPDWQPDAALAGLWLTRRLGGRRVEAAPFVPRSLLRTLDAMLAECWLDAAAPTLPPALAWRIAADPMPATLAVQLPSHTTDMTRWAREVIRHG
;
A
#
# COMPACT_ATOMS: atom_id res chain seq x y z
N MET A 1 48.26 -3.75 23.46
CA MET A 1 47.26 -3.94 22.38
C MET A 1 47.46 -2.83 21.36
N ARG A 2 47.63 -3.16 20.08
CA ARG A 2 47.75 -2.17 18.98
C ARG A 2 46.36 -2.05 18.34
N LEU A 3 45.79 -0.84 18.36
CA LEU A 3 44.61 -0.52 17.57
C LEU A 3 45.05 -0.34 16.12
N LEU A 4 44.44 -1.08 15.19
CA LEU A 4 44.66 -0.92 13.75
C LEU A 4 43.92 0.34 13.29
N GLU A 5 44.55 1.11 12.41
CA GLU A 5 43.87 2.26 11.79
C GLU A 5 42.83 1.77 10.79
N LEU A 6 41.63 2.38 10.85
CA LEU A 6 40.52 2.06 9.96
C LEU A 6 40.90 2.38 8.52
N THR A 7 40.61 1.44 7.62
CA THR A 7 40.78 1.66 6.19
C THR A 7 39.79 2.71 5.68
N PRO A 8 40.08 3.39 4.57
CA PRO A 8 39.15 4.34 3.96
C PRO A 8 37.77 3.75 3.63
N ALA A 9 37.71 2.45 3.29
CA ALA A 9 36.46 1.74 3.04
C ALA A 9 35.63 1.54 4.31
N GLU A 10 36.28 1.21 5.43
CA GLU A 10 35.62 1.08 6.73
C GLU A 10 35.17 2.44 7.25
N ILE A 11 35.97 3.50 7.06
CA ILE A 11 35.56 4.87 7.36
C ILE A 11 34.35 5.26 6.51
N ALA A 12 34.35 4.96 5.22
CA ALA A 12 33.22 5.23 4.34
C ALA A 12 31.96 4.45 4.74
N PHE A 13 32.11 3.18 5.14
CA PHE A 13 30.99 2.37 5.62
C PHE A 13 30.44 2.89 6.96
N LEU A 14 31.30 3.29 7.90
CA LEU A 14 30.90 3.80 9.21
C LEU A 14 30.33 5.22 9.14
N THR A 15 30.75 6.02 8.15
CA THR A 15 30.25 7.40 7.95
C THR A 15 29.13 7.48 6.91
N ALA A 16 28.85 6.40 6.18
CA ALA A 16 27.70 6.30 5.31
C ALA A 16 26.44 6.50 6.13
N HIS A 17 25.76 7.62 5.90
CA HIS A 17 24.44 7.83 6.46
C HIS A 17 23.49 6.88 5.74
N PRO A 18 22.64 6.14 6.46
CA PRO A 18 21.63 5.32 5.83
C PRO A 18 20.78 6.20 4.92
N ALA A 19 20.45 5.71 3.73
CA ALA A 19 19.56 6.41 2.81
C ALA A 19 18.27 6.79 3.56
N GLU A 20 17.81 8.02 3.36
CA GLU A 20 16.56 8.52 3.95
C GLU A 20 15.44 7.49 3.76
N PRO A 21 14.70 7.14 4.81
CA PRO A 21 13.64 6.15 4.72
C PRO A 21 12.62 6.62 3.68
N GLU A 22 12.39 5.77 2.69
CA GLU A 22 11.43 6.08 1.64
C GLU A 22 10.05 6.38 2.24
N ALA A 23 9.46 7.49 1.81
CA ALA A 23 8.12 7.88 2.21
C ALA A 23 7.11 6.74 1.99
N LEU A 24 6.25 6.51 2.99
CA LEU A 24 5.27 5.43 3.01
C LEU A 24 4.44 5.35 1.72
N GLN A 25 3.99 6.50 1.20
CA GLN A 25 3.19 6.55 -0.03
C GLN A 25 3.95 6.05 -1.26
N ALA A 26 5.24 6.37 -1.40
CA ALA A 26 6.05 5.91 -2.53
C ALA A 26 6.24 4.39 -2.48
N ARG A 27 6.55 3.86 -1.29
CA ARG A 27 6.67 2.41 -1.06
C ARG A 27 5.37 1.67 -1.36
N LEU A 28 4.25 2.17 -0.82
CA LEU A 28 2.92 1.61 -1.07
C LEU A 28 2.56 1.65 -2.55
N THR A 29 2.87 2.76 -3.26
CA THR A 29 2.59 2.89 -4.69
C THR A 29 3.27 1.78 -5.49
N ARG A 30 4.57 1.53 -5.23
CA ARG A 30 5.31 0.46 -5.92
C ARG A 30 4.78 -0.93 -5.56
N LYS A 31 4.51 -1.18 -4.28
CA LYS A 31 3.99 -2.48 -3.85
C LYS A 31 2.59 -2.75 -4.38
N LEU A 32 1.75 -1.72 -4.47
CA LEU A 32 0.41 -1.79 -5.07
C LEU A 32 0.50 -2.16 -6.55
N ALA A 33 1.39 -1.51 -7.32
CA ALA A 33 1.60 -1.86 -8.73
C ALA A 33 2.04 -3.32 -8.90
N ALA A 34 3.03 -3.76 -8.13
CA ALA A 34 3.52 -5.14 -8.18
C ALA A 34 2.45 -6.16 -7.78
N THR A 35 1.72 -5.90 -6.69
CA THR A 35 0.70 -6.80 -6.16
C THR A 35 -0.47 -6.92 -7.12
N LEU A 36 -1.01 -5.80 -7.60
CA LEU A 36 -2.11 -5.80 -8.55
C LEU A 36 -1.69 -6.43 -9.88
N GLY A 37 -0.51 -6.10 -10.41
CA GLY A 37 0.00 -6.70 -11.64
C GLY A 37 0.11 -8.22 -11.56
N ALA A 38 0.65 -8.75 -10.45
CA ALA A 38 0.76 -10.18 -10.21
C ALA A 38 -0.61 -10.87 -10.06
N ARG A 39 -1.53 -10.25 -9.32
CA ARG A 39 -2.86 -10.84 -9.03
C ARG A 39 -3.81 -10.77 -10.22
N LEU A 40 -3.77 -9.69 -10.98
CA LEU A 40 -4.60 -9.47 -12.16
C LEU A 40 -3.99 -10.08 -13.44
N ARG A 41 -2.70 -10.45 -13.40
CA ARG A 41 -1.93 -11.00 -14.53
C ARG A 41 -1.94 -10.06 -15.74
N LEU A 42 -1.75 -8.78 -15.50
CA LEU A 42 -1.71 -7.76 -16.54
C LEU A 42 -0.77 -6.61 -16.12
N PRO A 43 -0.24 -5.82 -17.07
CA PRO A 43 0.54 -4.64 -16.76
C PRO A 43 -0.32 -3.58 -16.05
N VAL A 44 0.08 -3.21 -14.82
CA VAL A 44 -0.61 -2.19 -14.02
C VAL A 44 0.35 -1.02 -13.78
N GLN A 45 -0.10 0.19 -14.09
CA GLN A 45 0.56 1.42 -13.68
C GLN A 45 -0.22 2.02 -12.51
N VAL A 46 0.51 2.47 -11.49
CA VAL A 46 -0.08 3.11 -10.31
C VAL A 46 0.59 4.45 -10.12
N ALA A 47 -0.21 5.50 -9.98
CA ALA A 47 0.26 6.84 -9.67
C ALA A 47 -0.44 7.34 -8.41
N ALA A 48 0.34 7.89 -7.48
CA ALA A 48 -0.20 8.59 -6.32
C ALA A 48 -1.07 9.78 -6.78
N LEU A 49 -2.20 9.96 -6.10
CA LEU A 49 -3.02 11.17 -6.19
C LEU A 49 -2.81 12.00 -4.93
N ALA A 50 -3.09 13.31 -5.04
CA ALA A 50 -3.23 14.14 -3.85
C ALA A 50 -4.33 13.54 -2.96
N PRO A 51 -4.15 13.52 -1.63
CA PRO A 51 -5.19 13.07 -0.73
C PRO A 51 -6.43 13.92 -0.97
N ALA A 52 -7.57 13.28 -1.26
CA ALA A 52 -8.85 13.96 -1.15
C ALA A 52 -9.07 14.32 0.32
N ASP A 53 -9.67 15.48 0.60
CA ASP A 53 -10.02 15.87 1.96
C ASP A 53 -10.73 14.70 2.64
N ALA A 54 -10.21 14.27 3.80
CA ALA A 54 -10.85 13.21 4.58
C ALA A 54 -12.32 13.60 4.74
N ALA A 55 -13.22 12.71 4.31
CA ALA A 55 -14.66 12.96 4.39
C ALA A 55 -15.00 13.42 5.82
N ALA A 56 -15.93 14.36 5.98
CA ALA A 56 -16.23 15.01 7.28
C ALA A 56 -16.69 14.05 8.42
N GLY A 57 -16.76 12.74 8.17
CA GLY A 57 -16.84 11.71 9.20
C GLY A 57 -15.44 11.34 9.67
N GLY A 58 -15.14 11.57 10.95
CA GLY A 58 -13.80 11.42 11.54
C GLY A 58 -13.08 10.11 11.24
N ALA A 59 -11.77 10.08 11.53
CA ALA A 59 -10.89 8.99 11.15
C ALA A 59 -11.39 7.61 11.61
N PRO A 60 -11.28 6.57 10.76
CA PRO A 60 -11.75 5.24 11.09
C PRO A 60 -10.84 4.58 12.14
N ALA A 61 -11.37 3.57 12.85
CA ALA A 61 -10.59 2.80 13.84
C ALA A 61 -9.56 1.86 13.19
N THR A 62 -9.82 1.44 11.94
CA THR A 62 -8.95 0.61 11.10
C THR A 62 -8.88 1.19 9.70
N PRO A 63 -7.87 0.86 8.88
CA PRO A 63 -7.83 1.27 7.49
C PRO A 63 -9.13 0.93 6.75
N ASP A 64 -9.71 1.92 6.08
CA ASP A 64 -10.93 1.78 5.29
C ASP A 64 -10.61 1.97 3.80
N TRP A 65 -10.62 0.87 3.05
CA TRP A 65 -10.34 0.86 1.62
C TRP A 65 -11.59 1.20 0.81
N GLN A 66 -11.43 2.13 -0.11
CA GLN A 66 -12.47 2.62 -1.00
C GLN A 66 -12.02 2.41 -2.47
N PRO A 67 -12.02 1.16 -2.96
CA PRO A 67 -11.83 0.90 -4.38
C PRO A 67 -13.09 1.32 -5.14
N ASP A 68 -12.92 1.92 -6.31
CA ASP A 68 -14.05 2.20 -7.18
C ASP A 68 -14.64 0.90 -7.78
N ALA A 69 -15.83 1.04 -8.38
CA ALA A 69 -16.51 -0.07 -9.05
C ALA A 69 -15.68 -0.65 -10.21
N ALA A 70 -14.79 0.16 -10.80
CA ALA A 70 -13.92 -0.24 -11.89
C ALA A 70 -12.88 -1.27 -11.44
N LEU A 71 -12.16 -0.99 -10.35
CA LEU A 71 -11.19 -1.89 -9.76
C LEU A 71 -11.86 -3.17 -9.22
N ALA A 72 -13.01 -3.03 -8.57
CA ALA A 72 -13.80 -4.15 -8.06
C ALA A 72 -14.22 -5.11 -9.19
N GLY A 73 -14.76 -4.56 -10.28
CA GLY A 73 -15.16 -5.32 -11.46
C GLY A 73 -13.98 -5.98 -12.19
N LEU A 74 -12.85 -5.27 -12.32
CA LEU A 74 -11.63 -5.80 -12.92
C LEU A 74 -11.08 -6.99 -12.12
N TRP A 75 -11.01 -6.86 -10.79
CA TRP A 75 -10.55 -7.93 -9.90
C TRP A 75 -11.40 -9.19 -10.03
N LEU A 76 -12.73 -9.03 -10.00
CA LEU A 76 -13.67 -10.14 -10.12
C LEU A 76 -13.56 -10.81 -11.51
N THR A 77 -13.55 -10.02 -12.57
CA THR A 77 -13.43 -10.51 -13.96
C THR A 77 -12.17 -11.36 -14.14
N ARG A 78 -11.02 -10.90 -13.61
CA ARG A 78 -9.75 -11.63 -13.72
C ARG A 78 -9.72 -12.91 -12.88
N ARG A 79 -10.35 -12.90 -11.70
CA ARG A 79 -10.45 -14.11 -10.85
C ARG A 79 -11.39 -15.17 -11.42
N LEU A 80 -12.42 -14.77 -12.18
CA LEU A 80 -13.36 -15.66 -12.84
C LEU A 80 -12.90 -16.12 -14.24
N GLY A 81 -11.62 -15.94 -14.58
CA GLY A 81 -11.06 -16.40 -15.85
C GLY A 81 -11.41 -15.53 -17.05
N GLY A 82 -11.64 -14.23 -16.86
CA GLY A 82 -11.90 -13.28 -17.95
C GLY A 82 -13.37 -13.18 -18.38
N ARG A 83 -14.28 -13.88 -17.69
CA ARG A 83 -15.72 -13.70 -17.90
C ARG A 83 -16.11 -12.31 -17.41
N ARG A 84 -16.53 -11.46 -18.35
CA ARG A 84 -16.90 -10.07 -18.09
C ARG A 84 -18.08 -10.04 -17.12
N VAL A 85 -17.87 -9.46 -15.93
CA VAL A 85 -18.95 -9.15 -15.00
C VAL A 85 -19.31 -7.69 -15.24
N GLU A 86 -20.55 -7.44 -15.65
CA GLU A 86 -21.08 -6.07 -15.72
C GLU A 86 -21.23 -5.55 -14.29
N ALA A 87 -20.34 -4.63 -13.90
CA ALA A 87 -20.30 -3.89 -12.63
C ALA A 87 -20.54 -4.74 -11.37
N ALA A 88 -19.48 -5.03 -10.61
CA ALA A 88 -19.66 -5.65 -9.30
C ALA A 88 -20.38 -4.66 -8.35
N PRO A 89 -21.58 -4.99 -7.82
CA PRO A 89 -22.29 -4.11 -6.89
C PRO A 89 -21.65 -4.06 -5.51
N PHE A 90 -20.56 -4.80 -5.31
CA PHE A 90 -19.82 -4.89 -4.06
C PHE A 90 -18.32 -5.04 -4.33
N VAL A 91 -17.52 -4.62 -3.35
CA VAL A 91 -16.08 -4.82 -3.36
C VAL A 91 -15.75 -6.27 -2.96
N PRO A 92 -15.01 -7.04 -3.78
CA PRO A 92 -14.65 -8.41 -3.42
C PRO A 92 -13.81 -8.46 -2.13
N ARG A 93 -14.23 -9.23 -1.13
CA ARG A 93 -13.45 -9.40 0.13
C ARG A 93 -12.01 -9.86 -0.10
N SER A 94 -11.77 -10.65 -1.14
CA SER A 94 -10.42 -11.10 -1.51
C SER A 94 -9.51 -9.95 -1.98
N LEU A 95 -10.07 -8.90 -2.56
CA LEU A 95 -9.33 -7.69 -2.92
C LEU A 95 -8.93 -6.96 -1.63
N LEU A 96 -9.91 -6.68 -0.76
CA LEU A 96 -9.67 -6.01 0.52
C LEU A 96 -8.61 -6.72 1.36
N ARG A 97 -8.73 -8.04 1.55
CA ARG A 97 -7.71 -8.83 2.27
C ARG A 97 -6.31 -8.75 1.65
N THR A 98 -6.22 -8.68 0.31
CA THR A 98 -4.93 -8.53 -0.36
C THR A 98 -4.34 -7.14 -0.10
N LEU A 99 -5.17 -6.10 -0.13
CA LEU A 99 -4.75 -4.73 0.15
C LEU A 99 -4.36 -4.55 1.62
N ASP A 100 -5.10 -5.16 2.54
CA ASP A 100 -4.80 -5.15 3.98
C ASP A 100 -3.46 -5.79 4.28
N ALA A 101 -3.21 -7.01 3.80
CA ALA A 101 -1.94 -7.68 3.99
C ALA A 101 -0.77 -6.86 3.43
N MET A 102 -0.94 -6.32 2.22
CA MET A 102 0.06 -5.47 1.57
C MET A 102 0.41 -4.23 2.41
N LEU A 103 -0.62 -3.52 2.90
CA LEU A 103 -0.48 -2.30 3.70
C LEU A 103 0.11 -2.60 5.07
N ALA A 104 -0.32 -3.68 5.73
CA ALA A 104 0.20 -4.11 7.02
C ALA A 104 1.70 -4.42 6.94
N GLU A 105 2.12 -5.20 5.95
CA GLU A 105 3.54 -5.48 5.69
C GLU A 105 4.31 -4.17 5.42
N CYS A 106 3.82 -3.32 4.52
CA CYS A 106 4.49 -2.05 4.20
C CYS A 106 4.64 -1.13 5.41
N TRP A 107 3.64 -1.10 6.28
CA TRP A 107 3.63 -0.30 7.50
C TRP A 107 4.67 -0.81 8.50
N LEU A 108 4.69 -2.11 8.76
CA LEU A 108 5.61 -2.72 9.72
C LEU A 108 7.06 -2.69 9.24
N ASP A 109 7.30 -2.69 7.94
CA ASP A 109 8.62 -2.53 7.34
C ASP A 109 9.14 -1.08 7.34
N ALA A 110 8.29 -0.09 7.63
CA ALA A 110 8.66 1.32 7.57
C ALA A 110 9.21 1.83 8.90
N ALA A 111 10.39 2.48 8.86
CA ALA A 111 10.94 3.16 10.03
C ALA A 111 10.18 4.47 10.26
N ALA A 112 9.51 4.58 11.42
CA ALA A 112 8.85 5.78 11.94
C ALA A 112 8.06 6.64 10.92
N PRO A 113 7.10 6.05 10.16
CA PRO A 113 6.32 6.81 9.19
C PRO A 113 5.40 7.84 9.88
N THR A 114 5.36 9.05 9.35
CA THR A 114 4.22 9.95 9.57
C THR A 114 2.98 9.32 8.93
N LEU A 115 1.87 9.31 9.66
CA LEU A 115 0.63 8.70 9.20
C LEU A 115 -0.26 9.78 8.58
N PRO A 116 -0.41 9.81 7.24
CA PRO A 116 -1.35 10.70 6.61
C PRO A 116 -2.80 10.25 6.92
N PRO A 117 -3.79 11.16 6.94
CA PRO A 117 -5.17 10.79 7.23
C PRO A 117 -5.79 9.93 6.11
N ALA A 118 -5.33 10.12 4.87
CA ALA A 118 -5.78 9.34 3.72
C ALA A 118 -4.68 9.26 2.65
N LEU A 119 -4.75 8.21 1.85
CA LEU A 119 -3.93 8.02 0.65
C LEU A 119 -4.83 7.65 -0.52
N ALA A 120 -4.47 8.11 -1.73
CA ALA A 120 -5.21 7.82 -2.94
C ALA A 120 -4.28 7.52 -4.12
N TRP A 121 -4.77 6.69 -5.04
CA TRP A 121 -4.07 6.28 -6.25
C TRP A 121 -5.00 6.24 -7.45
N ARG A 122 -4.44 6.58 -8.61
CA ARG A 122 -4.97 6.23 -9.92
C ARG A 122 -4.26 4.98 -10.40
N ILE A 123 -5.04 4.00 -10.84
CA ILE A 123 -4.59 2.72 -11.36
C ILE A 123 -4.96 2.68 -12.83
N ALA A 124 -3.97 2.48 -13.70
CA ALA A 124 -4.20 2.28 -15.13
C ALA A 124 -3.84 0.84 -15.50
N ALA A 125 -4.81 0.14 -16.07
CA ALA A 125 -4.71 -1.24 -16.53
C ALA A 125 -5.54 -1.35 -17.82
N ASP A 126 -4.96 -1.74 -18.95
CA ASP A 126 -5.73 -1.86 -20.20
C ASP A 126 -6.88 -2.89 -20.03
N PRO A 127 -8.16 -2.51 -20.29
CA PRO A 127 -8.65 -1.28 -20.95
C PRO A 127 -9.26 -0.20 -20.03
N MET A 128 -9.09 -0.26 -18.72
CA MET A 128 -9.84 0.60 -17.78
C MET A 128 -8.96 1.30 -16.74
N PRO A 129 -9.04 2.65 -16.64
CA PRO A 129 -8.55 3.35 -15.47
C PRO A 129 -9.48 3.08 -14.27
N ALA A 130 -8.90 3.06 -13.08
CA ALA A 130 -9.60 2.90 -11.82
C ALA A 130 -8.94 3.77 -10.73
N THR A 131 -9.66 3.99 -9.64
CA THR A 131 -9.17 4.69 -8.45
C THR A 131 -9.25 3.80 -7.21
N LEU A 132 -8.31 4.05 -6.29
CA LEU A 132 -8.26 3.41 -5.00
C LEU A 132 -7.91 4.46 -3.96
N ALA A 133 -8.71 4.56 -2.91
CA ALA A 133 -8.39 5.35 -1.73
C ALA A 133 -8.35 4.47 -0.49
N VAL A 134 -7.64 4.94 0.54
CA VAL A 134 -7.68 4.39 1.89
C VAL A 134 -7.71 5.53 2.88
N GLN A 135 -8.66 5.48 3.81
CA GLN A 135 -8.64 6.30 5.01
C GLN A 135 -7.87 5.55 6.09
N LEU A 136 -6.97 6.24 6.79
CA LEU A 136 -6.11 5.64 7.81
C LEU A 136 -6.57 6.10 9.20
N PRO A 137 -6.29 5.30 10.25
CA PRO A 137 -6.56 5.73 11.63
C PRO A 137 -5.82 7.02 12.00
N SER A 138 -6.34 7.76 12.98
CA SER A 138 -5.69 8.99 13.48
C SER A 138 -4.33 8.75 14.12
N HIS A 139 -4.09 7.54 14.66
CA HIS A 139 -2.92 7.25 15.48
C HIS A 139 -2.09 6.09 14.92
N THR A 140 -0.77 6.28 14.92
CA THR A 140 0.21 5.27 14.53
C THR A 140 0.12 4.00 15.38
N THR A 141 -0.28 4.13 16.66
CA THR A 141 -0.50 3.00 17.57
C THR A 141 -1.63 2.09 17.08
N ASP A 142 -2.74 2.67 16.63
CA ASP A 142 -3.89 1.92 16.12
C ASP A 142 -3.53 1.24 14.80
N MET A 143 -2.84 1.97 13.91
CA MET A 143 -2.30 1.42 12.67
C MET A 143 -1.34 0.24 12.91
N THR A 144 -0.46 0.35 13.90
CA THR A 144 0.51 -0.70 14.25
C THR A 144 -0.18 -1.92 14.87
N ARG A 145 -1.17 -1.70 15.75
CA ARG A 145 -1.97 -2.78 16.33
C ARG A 145 -2.70 -3.54 15.22
N TRP A 146 -3.42 -2.82 14.37
CA TRP A 146 -4.13 -3.39 13.23
C TRP A 146 -3.20 -4.18 12.32
N ALA A 147 -2.04 -3.62 11.94
CA ALA A 147 -1.11 -4.28 11.04
C ALA A 147 -0.61 -5.61 11.62
N ARG A 148 -0.28 -5.65 12.92
CA ARG A 148 0.13 -6.88 13.60
C ARG A 148 -0.98 -7.93 13.64
N GLU A 149 -2.22 -7.51 13.85
CA GLU A 149 -3.39 -8.41 13.84
C GLU A 149 -3.60 -9.01 12.45
N VAL A 150 -3.50 -8.21 11.38
CA VAL A 150 -3.60 -8.68 9.99
C VAL A 150 -2.53 -9.73 9.68
N ILE A 151 -1.26 -9.49 10.04
CA ILE A 151 -0.16 -10.44 9.75
C ILE A 151 -0.28 -11.72 10.58
N ARG A 152 -0.79 -11.63 11.82
CA ARG A 152 -0.97 -12.80 12.68
C ARG A 152 -2.09 -13.73 12.19
N HIS A 153 -3.10 -13.19 11.53
CA HIS A 153 -4.33 -13.92 11.17
C HIS A 153 -4.58 -14.05 9.65
N GLY A 154 -3.71 -13.49 8.81
CA GLY A 154 -3.79 -13.55 7.34
C GLY A 154 -3.22 -14.82 6.74
#